data_AF-A0A424M431-F1
#
_entry.id   AF-A0A424M431-F1
#
_cell.length_a   1.000
_cell.length_b   1.000
_cell.length_c   1.000
_cell.angle_alpha   90.00
_cell.angle_beta   90.00
_cell.angle_gamma   90.00
#
_symmetry.space_group_name_H-M   'P 1'
#
loop_
_entity.id
_entity.type
_entity.pdbx_description
1 polymer ?
#
loop_
_entity_poly.entity_id
_entity_poly.type
_entity_poly.pdbx_seq_one_letter_code
_entity_poly.pdbx_strand_id
1 'polypeptide(L)'
;MSSADELHQAVFAALRTTGLEGDIYNFGLLGKLSKSTDPDILERIVNARQVVREHLAEENLLNVIEPFDPSNFNRNASLGENLVFGVAAGERLSTRGLASDRFFRAIISSEGLEKPLADLGLNIAETTIKTFAGLPPGHPLFERYALMQSSELEEFAELIEKAQARDAGTRLSSLDYDRLIRLSLGYIEPRHRLSLIDPALEQRVLRARQSFRKFIPQDYEAEVEFYDPERVIHAAPIRDNLLFGRVAYGISNSEQKVAAVLKTSVT
;
A
#
# COMPACT_ATOMS: atom_id res chain seq x y z
N MET A 1 -41.52 20.75 -11.77
CA MET A 1 -40.40 20.22 -10.96
C MET A 1 -39.63 19.32 -11.90
N SER A 2 -38.36 19.60 -12.14
CA SER A 2 -37.55 18.75 -13.01
C SER A 2 -37.40 17.36 -12.38
N SER A 3 -37.41 16.32 -13.22
CA SER A 3 -37.19 14.94 -12.75
C SER A 3 -35.73 14.77 -12.28
N ALA A 4 -35.46 13.72 -11.52
CA ALA A 4 -34.08 13.38 -11.12
C ALA A 4 -33.16 13.18 -12.34
N ASP A 5 -33.69 12.61 -13.42
CA ASP A 5 -32.95 12.40 -14.67
C ASP A 5 -32.65 13.70 -15.40
N GLU A 6 -33.60 14.64 -15.45
CA GLU A 6 -33.38 15.97 -16.02
C GLU A 6 -32.32 16.75 -15.25
N LEU A 7 -32.31 16.61 -13.91
CA LEU A 7 -31.28 17.21 -13.06
C LEU A 7 -29.90 16.59 -13.32
N HIS A 8 -29.80 15.26 -13.39
CA HIS A 8 -28.55 14.59 -13.73
C HIS A 8 -28.01 15.02 -15.10
N GLN A 9 -28.87 15.06 -16.13
CA GLN A 9 -28.46 15.50 -17.45
C GLN A 9 -27.98 16.96 -17.46
N ALA A 10 -28.67 17.85 -16.75
CA ALA A 10 -28.27 19.25 -16.61
C ALA A 10 -26.91 19.39 -15.90
N VAL A 11 -26.67 18.59 -14.86
CA VAL A 11 -25.37 18.55 -14.15
C VAL A 11 -24.25 18.09 -15.07
N PHE A 12 -24.43 16.98 -15.80
CA PHE A 12 -23.40 16.51 -16.75
C PHE A 12 -23.18 17.50 -17.90
N ALA A 13 -24.23 18.16 -18.40
CA ALA A 13 -24.09 19.21 -19.40
C ALA A 13 -23.28 20.42 -18.87
N ALA A 14 -23.53 20.83 -17.64
CA ALA A 14 -22.76 21.90 -16.98
C ALA A 14 -21.29 21.51 -16.79
N LEU A 15 -21.01 20.29 -16.31
CA LEU A 15 -19.63 19.78 -16.14
C LEU A 15 -18.87 19.71 -17.47
N ARG A 16 -19.53 19.29 -18.55
CA ARG A 16 -18.94 19.30 -19.90
C ARG A 16 -18.66 20.71 -20.39
N THR A 17 -19.57 21.65 -20.15
CA THR A 17 -19.42 23.05 -20.57
C THR A 17 -18.28 23.75 -19.83
N THR A 18 -18.07 23.42 -18.55
CA THR A 18 -16.99 23.99 -17.73
C THR A 18 -15.67 23.25 -17.85
N GLY A 19 -15.64 22.10 -18.53
CA GLY A 19 -14.46 21.24 -18.64
C GLY A 19 -14.13 20.44 -17.38
N LEU A 20 -15.03 20.39 -16.39
CA LEU A 20 -14.80 19.76 -15.08
C LEU A 20 -15.15 18.26 -15.03
N GLU A 21 -15.67 17.69 -16.11
CA GLU A 21 -16.08 16.27 -16.15
C GLU A 21 -14.93 15.31 -15.77
N GLY A 22 -13.73 15.53 -16.31
CA GLY A 22 -12.56 14.71 -15.99
C GLY A 22 -12.13 14.81 -14.52
N ASP A 23 -12.22 16.01 -13.94
CA ASP A 23 -11.85 16.24 -12.54
C ASP A 23 -12.85 15.58 -11.59
N ILE A 24 -14.14 15.69 -11.86
CA ILE A 24 -15.19 15.01 -11.09
C ILE A 24 -15.07 13.50 -11.20
N TYR A 25 -14.77 12.98 -12.40
CA TYR A 25 -14.52 11.55 -12.59
C TYR A 25 -13.32 11.07 -11.76
N ASN A 26 -12.19 11.78 -11.83
CA ASN A 26 -11.01 11.47 -11.02
C ASN A 26 -11.29 11.56 -9.51
N PHE A 27 -12.06 12.56 -9.09
CA PHE A 27 -12.48 12.70 -7.70
C PHE A 27 -13.35 11.52 -7.26
N GLY A 28 -14.28 11.08 -8.10
CA GLY A 28 -15.10 9.89 -7.87
C GLY A 28 -14.25 8.62 -7.70
N LEU A 29 -13.25 8.42 -8.56
CA LEU A 29 -12.31 7.29 -8.47
C LEU A 29 -11.48 7.28 -7.17
N LEU A 30 -11.18 8.46 -6.61
CA LEU A 30 -10.50 8.60 -5.32
C LEU A 30 -11.45 8.44 -4.12
N GLY A 31 -12.77 8.49 -4.35
CA GLY A 31 -13.79 8.25 -3.34
C GLY A 31 -13.83 6.79 -2.88
N LYS A 32 -14.39 6.58 -1.68
CA LYS A 32 -14.61 5.25 -1.10
C LYS A 32 -16.09 4.88 -1.12
N LEU A 33 -16.38 3.59 -1.23
CA LEU A 33 -17.75 3.07 -1.21
C LEU A 33 -18.28 3.04 0.23
N SER A 34 -19.49 3.52 0.44
CA SER A 34 -20.17 3.38 1.72
C SER A 34 -20.49 1.90 2.01
N LYS A 35 -20.55 1.51 3.28
CA LYS A 35 -21.09 0.21 3.68
C LYS A 35 -22.58 0.05 3.35
N SER A 36 -23.28 1.16 3.11
CA SER A 36 -24.67 1.21 2.68
C SER A 36 -24.86 1.33 1.17
N THR A 37 -23.78 1.20 0.37
CA THR A 37 -23.88 1.22 -1.08
C THR A 37 -24.72 0.04 -1.58
N ASP A 38 -25.55 0.29 -2.59
CA ASP A 38 -26.41 -0.70 -3.22
C ASP A 38 -25.60 -1.95 -3.66
N PRO A 39 -26.00 -3.17 -3.28
CA PRO A 39 -25.34 -4.40 -3.71
C PRO A 39 -25.13 -4.52 -5.22
N ASP A 40 -26.07 -4.03 -6.04
CA ASP A 40 -25.95 -4.07 -7.51
C ASP A 40 -24.77 -3.22 -7.99
N ILE A 41 -24.48 -2.10 -7.30
CA ILE A 41 -23.31 -1.26 -7.60
C ILE A 41 -22.03 -1.98 -7.19
N LEU A 42 -22.03 -2.67 -6.04
CA LEU A 42 -20.85 -3.41 -5.58
C LEU A 42 -20.49 -4.53 -6.56
N GLU A 43 -21.49 -5.28 -7.04
CA GLU A 43 -21.31 -6.33 -8.04
C GLU A 43 -20.77 -5.75 -9.36
N ARG A 44 -21.32 -4.61 -9.83
CA ARG A 44 -20.81 -3.94 -11.04
C ARG A 44 -19.34 -3.54 -10.92
N ILE A 45 -18.89 -3.09 -9.75
CA ILE A 45 -17.48 -2.73 -9.52
C ILE A 45 -16.59 -3.97 -9.57
N VAL A 46 -17.02 -5.09 -8.98
CA VAL A 46 -16.28 -6.36 -9.06
C VAL A 46 -16.21 -6.84 -10.51
N ASN A 47 -17.33 -6.82 -11.24
CA ASN A 47 -17.40 -7.22 -12.65
C ASN A 47 -16.55 -6.31 -13.55
N ALA A 48 -16.48 -5.01 -13.24
CA ALA A 48 -15.66 -4.06 -13.99
C ALA A 48 -14.15 -4.35 -13.92
N ARG A 49 -13.66 -5.11 -12.93
CA ARG A 49 -12.25 -5.54 -12.86
C ARG A 49 -11.84 -6.30 -14.11
N GLN A 50 -12.71 -7.18 -14.60
CA GLN A 50 -12.46 -7.96 -15.80
C GLN A 50 -12.41 -7.05 -17.05
N VAL A 51 -13.34 -6.10 -17.16
CA VAL A 51 -13.37 -5.12 -18.25
C VAL A 51 -12.11 -4.26 -18.26
N VAL A 52 -11.66 -3.79 -17.09
CA VAL A 52 -10.40 -3.03 -16.97
C VAL A 52 -9.20 -3.87 -17.41
N ARG A 53 -9.15 -5.15 -17.01
CA ARG A 53 -8.09 -6.07 -17.39
C ARG A 53 -8.08 -6.34 -18.90
N GLU A 54 -9.24 -6.47 -19.53
CA GLU A 54 -9.37 -6.67 -20.98
C GLU A 54 -8.85 -5.45 -21.74
N HIS A 55 -9.26 -4.24 -21.38
CA HIS A 55 -8.72 -3.03 -22.01
C HIS A 55 -7.21 -2.85 -21.77
N LEU A 56 -6.70 -3.20 -20.57
CA LEU A 56 -5.25 -3.23 -20.34
C LEU A 56 -4.54 -4.22 -21.27
N ALA A 57 -5.18 -5.34 -21.62
CA ALA A 57 -4.62 -6.32 -22.55
C ALA A 57 -4.61 -5.80 -23.99
N GLU A 58 -5.71 -5.20 -24.44
CA GLU A 58 -5.85 -4.61 -25.78
C GLU A 58 -4.79 -3.53 -26.03
N GLU A 59 -4.50 -2.72 -25.02
CA GLU A 59 -3.49 -1.65 -25.08
C GLU A 59 -2.05 -2.14 -24.83
N ASN A 60 -1.82 -3.46 -24.63
CA ASN A 60 -0.53 -4.04 -24.26
C ASN A 60 0.07 -3.46 -22.96
N LEU A 61 -0.80 -3.18 -22.00
CA LEU A 61 -0.49 -2.56 -20.70
C LEU A 61 -0.65 -3.49 -19.51
N LEU A 62 -0.85 -4.80 -19.68
CA LEU A 62 -1.01 -5.72 -18.53
C LEU A 62 0.15 -5.65 -17.53
N ASN A 63 1.36 -5.34 -17.98
CA ASN A 63 2.54 -5.21 -17.12
C ASN A 63 2.56 -3.94 -16.25
N VAL A 64 1.65 -2.98 -16.48
CA VAL A 64 1.58 -1.75 -15.68
C VAL A 64 0.85 -1.95 -14.36
N ILE A 65 0.18 -3.09 -14.18
CA ILE A 65 -0.48 -3.50 -12.94
C ILE A 65 0.09 -4.85 -12.51
N GLU A 66 0.58 -4.93 -11.28
CA GLU A 66 0.84 -6.19 -10.62
C GLU A 66 -0.41 -6.56 -9.80
N PRO A 67 -1.17 -7.60 -10.19
CA PRO A 67 -2.43 -7.94 -9.55
C PRO A 67 -2.21 -8.43 -8.11
N PHE A 68 -3.24 -8.29 -7.27
CA PHE A 68 -3.25 -8.97 -5.98
C PHE A 68 -3.57 -10.45 -6.16
N ASP A 69 -2.62 -11.29 -5.80
CA ASP A 69 -2.76 -12.75 -5.77
C ASP A 69 -2.32 -13.26 -4.40
N PRO A 70 -3.18 -13.99 -3.68
CA PRO A 70 -2.87 -14.47 -2.32
C PRO A 70 -1.63 -15.38 -2.28
N SER A 71 -1.29 -16.04 -3.39
CA SER A 71 -0.18 -16.99 -3.48
C SER A 71 1.14 -16.34 -3.90
N ASN A 72 1.10 -15.10 -4.42
CA ASN A 72 2.28 -14.42 -4.95
C ASN A 72 2.65 -13.19 -4.12
N PHE A 73 3.95 -12.91 -4.06
CA PHE A 73 4.47 -11.68 -3.48
C PHE A 73 4.31 -10.55 -4.50
N ASN A 74 3.65 -9.45 -4.13
CA ASN A 74 3.47 -8.31 -5.00
C ASN A 74 4.63 -7.34 -4.81
N ARG A 75 5.55 -7.26 -5.78
CA ARG A 75 6.76 -6.42 -5.67
C ARG A 75 6.46 -4.93 -5.65
N ASN A 76 5.32 -4.52 -6.19
CA ASN A 76 4.88 -3.12 -6.21
C ASN A 76 4.08 -2.71 -4.97
N ALA A 77 3.73 -3.65 -4.09
CA ALA A 77 3.15 -3.39 -2.78
C ALA A 77 4.24 -3.26 -1.71
N SER A 78 3.91 -2.62 -0.58
CA SER A 78 4.84 -2.56 0.55
C SER A 78 5.00 -3.91 1.22
N LEU A 79 6.07 -4.09 2.00
CA LEU A 79 6.22 -5.30 2.82
C LEU A 79 5.06 -5.46 3.82
N GLY A 80 4.58 -4.37 4.42
CA GLY A 80 3.44 -4.40 5.32
C GLY A 80 2.15 -4.84 4.62
N GLU A 81 1.90 -4.34 3.42
CA GLU A 81 0.76 -4.75 2.61
C GLU A 81 0.88 -6.20 2.13
N ASN A 82 2.08 -6.68 1.81
CA ASN A 82 2.30 -8.09 1.50
C ASN A 82 2.08 -8.99 2.72
N LEU A 83 2.38 -8.53 3.93
CA LEU A 83 2.19 -9.29 5.18
C LEU A 83 0.73 -9.33 5.60
N VAL A 84 0.02 -8.19 5.57
CA VAL A 84 -1.39 -8.11 5.97
C VAL A 84 -2.31 -8.62 4.86
N PHE A 85 -1.97 -8.31 3.61
CA PHE A 85 -2.75 -8.61 2.40
C PHE A 85 -4.21 -8.15 2.52
N GLY A 86 -4.34 -6.88 2.88
CA GLY A 86 -5.60 -6.19 3.09
C GLY A 86 -5.37 -4.71 3.36
N VAL A 87 -6.47 -3.96 3.42
CA VAL A 87 -6.45 -2.53 3.74
C VAL A 87 -6.84 -2.33 5.19
N ALA A 88 -6.07 -1.52 5.92
CA ALA A 88 -6.43 -1.11 7.26
C ALA A 88 -7.75 -0.34 7.25
N ALA A 89 -8.71 -0.81 8.03
CA ALA A 89 -10.01 -0.16 8.25
C ALA A 89 -10.05 0.63 9.57
N GLY A 90 -9.05 0.44 10.44
CA GLY A 90 -8.87 1.19 11.68
C GLY A 90 -7.39 1.55 11.96
N GLU A 91 -7.16 2.32 13.02
CA GLU A 91 -5.83 2.84 13.39
C GLU A 91 -4.87 1.74 13.88
N ARG A 92 -5.39 0.65 14.49
CA ARG A 92 -4.57 -0.38 15.12
C ARG A 92 -3.69 -1.12 14.11
N LEU A 93 -4.29 -1.51 12.99
CA LEU A 93 -3.61 -2.21 11.90
C LEU A 93 -3.15 -1.28 10.76
N SER A 94 -3.22 0.04 10.97
CA SER A 94 -2.58 1.01 10.08
C SER A 94 -1.07 0.79 10.03
N THR A 95 -0.39 1.29 9.00
CA THR A 95 1.08 1.18 8.88
C THR A 95 1.83 1.66 10.13
N ARG A 96 1.28 2.67 10.82
CA ARG A 96 1.88 3.23 12.04
C ARG A 96 1.65 2.33 13.26
N GLY A 97 0.44 1.79 13.42
CA GLY A 97 0.07 0.94 14.55
C GLY A 97 0.57 -0.51 14.43
N LEU A 98 0.71 -1.01 13.20
CA LEU A 98 0.99 -2.42 12.93
C LEU A 98 2.30 -2.89 13.56
N ALA A 99 3.36 -2.08 13.49
CA ALA A 99 4.70 -2.46 13.94
C ALA A 99 4.81 -2.76 15.44
N SER A 100 3.93 -2.15 16.26
CA SER A 100 3.88 -2.34 17.73
C SER A 100 2.66 -3.16 18.19
N ASP A 101 1.77 -3.56 17.27
CA ASP A 101 0.60 -4.35 17.62
C ASP A 101 0.98 -5.78 18.07
N ARG A 102 0.46 -6.19 19.23
CA ARG A 102 0.79 -7.47 19.86
C ARG A 102 0.48 -8.68 18.98
N PHE A 103 -0.65 -8.67 18.26
CA PHE A 103 -1.02 -9.79 17.39
C PHE A 103 -0.07 -9.87 16.20
N PHE A 104 0.21 -8.74 15.54
CA PHE A 104 1.17 -8.69 14.46
C PHE A 104 2.56 -9.17 14.91
N ARG A 105 3.05 -8.72 16.09
CA ARG A 105 4.31 -9.20 16.68
C ARG A 105 4.33 -10.70 16.88
N ALA A 106 3.24 -11.29 17.39
CA ALA A 106 3.15 -12.72 17.55
C ALA A 106 3.27 -13.47 16.21
N ILE A 107 2.60 -12.99 15.16
CA ILE A 107 2.67 -13.57 13.81
C ILE A 107 4.10 -13.52 13.25
N ILE A 108 4.73 -12.34 13.23
CA ILE A 108 6.08 -12.22 12.66
C ILE A 108 7.12 -12.98 13.51
N SER A 109 6.92 -13.08 14.82
CA SER A 109 7.81 -13.86 15.69
C SER A 109 7.66 -15.36 15.43
N SER A 110 6.43 -15.88 15.31
CA SER A 110 6.17 -17.30 15.01
C SER A 110 6.70 -17.72 13.64
N GLU A 111 6.75 -16.79 12.69
CA GLU A 111 7.25 -17.04 11.33
C GLU A 111 8.74 -16.72 11.16
N GLY A 112 9.41 -16.32 12.24
CA GLY A 112 10.85 -16.01 12.26
C GLY A 112 11.22 -14.76 11.45
N LEU A 113 10.32 -13.79 11.35
CA LEU A 113 10.46 -12.53 10.61
C LEU A 113 10.88 -11.33 11.47
N GLU A 114 10.76 -11.39 12.80
CA GLU A 114 11.05 -10.26 13.69
C GLU A 114 12.47 -9.69 13.50
N LYS A 115 13.49 -10.54 13.57
CA LYS A 115 14.88 -10.12 13.31
C LYS A 115 15.12 -9.73 11.83
N PRO A 116 14.73 -10.54 10.82
CA PRO A 116 14.87 -10.14 9.42
C PRO A 116 14.27 -8.77 9.09
N LEU A 117 13.08 -8.45 9.60
CA LEU A 117 12.45 -7.15 9.38
C LEU A 117 13.20 -6.01 10.09
N ALA A 118 13.70 -6.24 11.31
CA ALA A 118 14.52 -5.27 12.01
C ALA A 118 15.85 -4.99 11.28
N ASP A 119 16.54 -6.04 10.86
CA ASP A 119 17.79 -5.95 10.10
C ASP A 119 17.55 -5.24 8.74
N LEU A 120 16.43 -5.52 8.07
CA LEU A 120 16.00 -4.81 6.87
C LEU A 120 15.79 -3.32 7.13
N GLY A 121 15.07 -2.98 8.20
CA GLY A 121 14.86 -1.60 8.64
C GLY A 121 16.18 -0.86 8.88
N LEU A 122 17.16 -1.54 9.49
CA LEU A 122 18.46 -0.96 9.77
C LEU A 122 19.21 -0.63 8.47
N ASN A 123 19.24 -1.58 7.54
CA ASN A 123 19.84 -1.39 6.21
C ASN A 123 19.18 -0.25 5.43
N ILE A 124 17.85 -0.12 5.51
CA ILE A 124 17.10 0.99 4.90
C ILE A 124 17.53 2.31 5.54
N ALA A 125 17.59 2.39 6.87
CA ALA A 125 17.97 3.60 7.59
C ALA A 125 19.40 4.05 7.25
N GLU A 126 20.36 3.13 7.33
CA GLU A 126 21.76 3.37 6.97
C GLU A 126 21.88 3.88 5.53
N THR A 127 21.22 3.21 4.59
CA THR A 127 21.30 3.60 3.18
C THR A 127 20.63 4.95 2.92
N THR A 128 19.51 5.23 3.57
CA THR A 128 18.79 6.50 3.44
C THR A 128 19.64 7.67 3.96
N ILE A 129 20.15 7.56 5.19
CA ILE A 129 21.01 8.59 5.80
C ILE A 129 22.26 8.83 4.94
N LYS A 130 22.90 7.76 4.46
CA LYS A 130 24.07 7.86 3.58
C LYS A 130 23.75 8.53 2.24
N THR A 131 22.62 8.18 1.62
CA THR A 131 22.22 8.67 0.28
C THR A 131 21.91 10.16 0.31
N PHE A 132 21.29 10.63 1.39
CA PHE A 132 20.89 12.02 1.54
C PHE A 132 21.83 12.85 2.42
N ALA A 133 22.98 12.28 2.79
CA ALA A 133 24.01 13.00 3.53
C ALA A 133 24.42 14.29 2.78
N GLY A 134 24.36 15.42 3.47
CA GLY A 134 24.72 16.73 2.92
C GLY A 134 23.59 17.49 2.22
N LEU A 135 22.37 16.92 2.14
CA LEU A 135 21.20 17.72 1.77
C LEU A 135 20.73 18.59 2.95
N PRO A 136 20.25 19.81 2.70
CA PRO A 136 19.65 20.63 3.74
C PRO A 136 18.33 20.00 4.24
N PRO A 137 17.93 20.22 5.50
CA PRO A 137 16.62 19.82 6.00
C PRO A 137 15.48 20.33 5.10
N GLY A 138 14.46 19.51 4.88
CA GLY A 138 13.31 19.85 4.02
C GLY A 138 13.61 19.85 2.52
N HIS A 139 14.76 19.33 2.07
CA HIS A 139 15.06 19.24 0.65
C HIS A 139 14.00 18.41 -0.11
N PRO A 140 13.44 18.88 -1.24
CA PRO A 140 12.34 18.19 -1.93
C PRO A 140 12.63 16.75 -2.37
N LEU A 141 13.89 16.42 -2.68
CA LEU A 141 14.29 15.05 -2.99
C LEU A 141 14.15 14.11 -1.80
N PHE A 142 14.45 14.58 -0.59
CA PHE A 142 14.30 13.78 0.61
C PHE A 142 12.82 13.48 0.86
N GLU A 143 11.99 14.53 0.90
CA GLU A 143 10.54 14.43 1.16
C GLU A 143 9.81 13.55 0.13
N ARG A 144 10.32 13.47 -1.11
CA ARG A 144 9.71 12.67 -2.18
C ARG A 144 10.11 11.19 -2.15
N TYR A 145 11.34 10.87 -1.74
CA TYR A 145 11.94 9.55 -1.96
C TYR A 145 12.38 8.82 -0.69
N ALA A 146 12.61 9.51 0.43
CA ALA A 146 12.95 8.88 1.69
C ALA A 146 11.72 8.18 2.28
N LEU A 147 11.93 7.01 2.90
CA LEU A 147 10.89 6.27 3.62
C LEU A 147 10.60 6.84 5.01
N MET A 148 11.54 7.61 5.54
CA MET A 148 11.46 8.27 6.84
C MET A 148 11.37 9.78 6.65
N GLN A 149 10.79 10.47 7.63
CA GLN A 149 10.73 11.92 7.65
C GLN A 149 12.07 12.51 8.06
N SER A 150 12.34 13.75 7.64
CA SER A 150 13.59 14.43 7.97
C SER A 150 13.75 14.65 9.48
N SER A 151 12.64 14.76 10.21
CA SER A 151 12.58 14.80 11.67
C SER A 151 13.00 13.50 12.36
N GLU A 152 13.00 12.37 11.68
CA GLU A 152 13.34 11.05 12.24
C GLU A 152 14.83 10.71 12.05
N LEU A 153 15.59 11.54 11.32
CA LEU A 153 16.98 11.25 10.94
C LEU A 153 17.92 11.11 12.14
N GLU A 154 17.82 12.02 13.11
CA GLU A 154 18.66 12.00 14.31
C GLU A 154 18.38 10.74 15.15
N GLU A 155 17.10 10.41 15.32
CA GLU A 155 16.67 9.21 16.04
C GLU A 155 17.17 7.92 15.38
N PHE A 156 17.10 7.82 14.05
CA PHE A 156 17.63 6.67 13.33
C PHE A 156 19.16 6.62 13.33
N ALA A 157 19.85 7.76 13.33
CA ALA A 157 21.31 7.81 13.45
C ALA A 157 21.79 7.23 14.79
N GLU A 158 21.17 7.64 15.90
CA GLU A 158 21.46 7.06 17.22
C GLU A 158 21.16 5.55 17.27
N LEU A 159 20.06 5.13 16.63
CA LEU A 159 19.65 3.73 16.60
C LEU A 159 20.67 2.89 15.83
N ILE A 160 21.22 3.40 14.73
CA ILE A 160 22.29 2.75 13.97
C ILE A 160 23.55 2.61 14.83
N GLU A 161 23.97 3.67 15.52
CA GLU A 161 25.13 3.61 16.42
C GLU A 161 24.94 2.56 17.53
N LYS A 162 23.74 2.53 18.15
CA LYS A 162 23.37 1.53 19.16
C LYS A 162 23.42 0.11 18.59
N ALA A 163 22.96 -0.10 17.35
CA ALA A 163 22.96 -1.41 16.71
C ALA A 163 24.37 -1.89 16.33
N GLN A 164 25.28 -0.97 16.01
CA GLN A 164 26.67 -1.27 15.63
C GLN A 164 27.63 -1.39 16.84
N ALA A 165 27.22 -0.89 18.01
CA ALA A 165 28.00 -0.99 19.24
C ALA A 165 28.29 -2.47 19.58
N ARG A 166 29.58 -2.82 19.69
CA ARG A 166 30.04 -4.19 19.94
C ARG A 166 30.04 -4.59 21.41
N ASP A 167 29.61 -3.70 22.30
CA ASP A 167 29.59 -3.96 23.73
C ASP A 167 28.45 -4.92 24.09
N ALA A 168 28.78 -5.98 24.84
CA ALA A 168 27.88 -7.09 25.17
C ALA A 168 26.60 -6.68 25.95
N GLY A 169 26.49 -5.41 26.38
CA GLY A 169 25.36 -4.84 27.10
C GLY A 169 24.40 -3.97 26.27
N THR A 170 24.80 -3.50 25.08
CA THR A 170 23.97 -2.62 24.25
C THR A 170 23.01 -3.45 23.42
N ARG A 171 21.80 -3.67 23.94
CA ARG A 171 20.72 -4.34 23.21
C ARG A 171 19.70 -3.32 22.76
N LEU A 172 19.21 -3.47 21.53
CA LEU A 172 18.06 -2.71 21.04
C LEU A 172 16.87 -2.92 21.96
N SER A 173 16.21 -1.83 22.34
CA SER A 173 14.97 -1.88 23.12
C SER A 173 13.80 -2.37 22.25
N SER A 174 12.67 -2.74 22.85
CA SER A 174 11.47 -3.08 22.10
C SER A 174 11.01 -1.93 21.19
N LEU A 175 11.16 -0.68 21.66
CA LEU A 175 10.82 0.50 20.89
C LEU A 175 11.74 0.68 19.67
N ASP A 176 13.02 0.35 19.80
CA ASP A 176 13.96 0.37 18.66
C ASP A 176 13.57 -0.68 17.61
N TYR A 177 13.19 -1.88 18.05
CA TYR A 177 12.64 -2.91 17.16
C TYR A 177 11.37 -2.43 16.45
N ASP A 178 10.44 -1.79 17.16
CA ASP A 178 9.21 -1.26 16.58
C ASP A 178 9.49 -0.22 15.49
N ARG A 179 10.47 0.68 15.72
CA ARG A 179 10.89 1.68 14.73
C ARG A 179 11.49 1.04 13.48
N LEU A 180 12.41 0.10 13.65
CA LEU A 180 13.04 -0.62 12.55
C LEU A 180 12.03 -1.42 11.74
N ILE A 181 11.14 -2.14 12.41
CA ILE A 181 10.08 -2.91 11.77
C ILE A 181 9.13 -1.97 11.04
N ARG A 182 8.68 -0.86 11.64
CA ARG A 182 7.85 0.14 10.96
C ARG A 182 8.47 0.63 9.65
N LEU A 183 9.77 0.93 9.68
CA LEU A 183 10.49 1.37 8.48
C LEU A 183 10.52 0.28 7.40
N SER A 184 10.74 -0.98 7.79
CA SER A 184 10.70 -2.13 6.88
C SER A 184 9.30 -2.33 6.26
N LEU A 185 8.23 -2.12 7.02
CA LEU A 185 6.85 -2.33 6.54
C LEU A 185 6.46 -1.32 5.45
N GLY A 186 7.07 -0.13 5.44
CA GLY A 186 6.89 0.87 4.39
C GLY A 186 7.69 0.60 3.11
N TYR A 187 8.58 -0.40 3.11
CA TYR A 187 9.49 -0.64 2.00
C TYR A 187 8.81 -1.29 0.79
N ILE A 188 8.99 -0.67 -0.38
CA ILE A 188 8.59 -1.13 -1.70
C ILE A 188 9.85 -1.24 -2.57
N GLU A 189 10.18 -2.46 -3.01
CA GLU A 189 11.46 -2.77 -3.64
C GLU A 189 11.75 -1.96 -4.92
N PRO A 190 10.86 -1.93 -5.94
CA PRO A 190 11.16 -1.18 -7.17
C PRO A 190 11.10 0.35 -7.01
N ARG A 191 10.43 0.85 -5.95
CA ARG A 191 10.36 2.28 -5.63
C ARG A 191 11.65 2.78 -5.00
N HIS A 192 12.17 2.05 -4.00
CA HIS A 192 13.31 2.48 -3.19
C HIS A 192 14.65 1.94 -3.70
N ARG A 193 14.62 0.85 -4.50
CA ARG A 193 15.77 0.30 -5.25
C ARG A 193 16.97 -0.09 -4.37
N LEU A 194 16.71 -0.67 -3.20
CA LEU A 194 17.76 -1.08 -2.28
C LEU A 194 18.18 -2.56 -2.44
N SER A 195 17.45 -3.35 -3.25
CA SER A 195 17.73 -4.77 -3.49
C SER A 195 17.81 -5.59 -2.21
N LEU A 196 16.84 -5.40 -1.32
CA LEU A 196 16.83 -5.99 0.03
C LEU A 196 15.85 -7.16 0.18
N ILE A 197 14.95 -7.38 -0.80
CA ILE A 197 14.03 -8.52 -0.77
C ILE A 197 14.61 -9.70 -1.55
N ASP A 198 14.98 -10.74 -0.82
CA ASP A 198 15.40 -12.03 -1.38
C ASP A 198 14.24 -13.06 -1.42
N PRO A 199 14.39 -14.17 -2.19
CA PRO A 199 13.34 -15.19 -2.26
C PRO A 199 13.00 -15.86 -0.92
N ALA A 200 13.94 -15.94 0.02
CA ALA A 200 13.70 -16.56 1.32
C ALA A 200 12.81 -15.67 2.21
N LEU A 201 13.02 -14.36 2.17
CA LEU A 201 12.19 -13.35 2.82
C LEU A 201 10.79 -13.34 2.20
N GLU A 202 10.67 -13.38 0.87
CA GLU A 202 9.36 -13.45 0.19
C GLU A 202 8.54 -14.65 0.68
N GLN A 203 9.14 -15.83 0.70
CA GLN A 203 8.45 -17.04 1.16
C GLN A 203 8.05 -16.96 2.63
N ARG A 204 8.85 -16.32 3.49
CA ARG A 204 8.49 -16.06 4.89
C ARG A 204 7.31 -15.09 5.01
N VAL A 205 7.31 -14.01 4.22
CA VAL A 205 6.21 -13.04 4.17
C VAL A 205 4.91 -13.72 3.73
N LEU A 206 4.95 -14.58 2.71
CA LEU A 206 3.77 -15.31 2.24
C LEU A 206 3.20 -16.28 3.29
N ARG A 207 4.05 -16.95 4.07
CA ARG A 207 3.57 -17.77 5.21
C ARG A 207 2.96 -16.91 6.31
N ALA A 208 3.63 -15.81 6.67
CA ALA A 208 3.10 -14.88 7.65
C ALA A 208 1.76 -14.27 7.25
N ARG A 209 1.55 -13.98 5.96
CA ARG A 209 0.24 -13.59 5.41
C ARG A 209 -0.84 -14.62 5.68
N GLN A 210 -0.55 -15.89 5.38
CA GLN A 210 -1.50 -16.98 5.64
C GLN A 210 -1.80 -17.12 7.12
N SER A 211 -0.78 -17.06 7.97
CA SER A 211 -0.91 -17.11 9.43
C SER A 211 -1.70 -15.90 9.96
N PHE A 212 -1.45 -14.69 9.46
CA PHE A 212 -2.16 -13.48 9.84
C PHE A 212 -3.66 -13.62 9.57
N ARG A 213 -4.04 -14.03 8.36
CA ARG A 213 -5.46 -14.23 8.01
C ARG A 213 -6.11 -15.37 8.79
N LYS A 214 -5.37 -16.46 9.03
CA LYS A 214 -5.89 -17.65 9.73
C LYS A 214 -6.15 -17.41 11.22
N PHE A 215 -5.28 -16.63 11.87
CA PHE A 215 -5.28 -16.47 13.32
C PHE A 215 -5.74 -15.09 13.79
N ILE A 216 -6.25 -14.25 12.90
CA ILE A 216 -6.76 -12.94 13.27
C ILE A 216 -7.84 -13.09 14.36
N PRO A 217 -7.69 -12.41 15.52
CA PRO A 217 -8.70 -12.48 16.57
C PRO A 217 -10.00 -11.77 16.14
N GLN A 218 -11.12 -12.21 16.72
CA GLN A 218 -12.44 -11.66 16.38
C GLN A 218 -12.54 -10.14 16.60
N ASP A 219 -11.87 -9.60 17.63
CA ASP A 219 -11.84 -8.16 17.92
C ASP A 219 -11.00 -7.34 16.91
N TYR A 220 -10.27 -8.01 16.02
CA TYR A 220 -9.48 -7.39 14.96
C TYR A 220 -10.16 -7.45 13.58
N GLU A 221 -11.23 -8.23 13.41
CA GLU A 221 -11.88 -8.41 12.10
C GLU A 221 -12.36 -7.09 11.49
N ALA A 222 -12.72 -6.10 12.33
CA ALA A 222 -13.13 -4.78 11.87
C ALA A 222 -11.96 -3.82 11.57
N GLU A 223 -10.72 -4.18 11.94
CA GLU A 223 -9.52 -3.34 11.76
C GLU A 223 -8.86 -3.54 10.39
N VAL A 224 -9.21 -4.60 9.67
CA VAL A 224 -8.65 -4.92 8.35
C VAL A 224 -9.71 -5.48 7.42
N GLU A 225 -9.72 -4.98 6.19
CA GLU A 225 -10.49 -5.54 5.10
C GLU A 225 -9.54 -6.28 4.16
N PHE A 226 -9.54 -7.61 4.24
CA PHE A 226 -8.65 -8.43 3.43
C PHE A 226 -8.98 -8.37 1.95
N TYR A 227 -7.96 -8.48 1.11
CA TYR A 227 -8.17 -8.61 -0.32
C TYR A 227 -8.93 -9.90 -0.65
N ASP A 228 -9.97 -9.73 -1.46
CA ASP A 228 -10.85 -10.78 -1.97
C ASP A 228 -11.28 -10.42 -3.40
N PRO A 229 -10.95 -11.25 -4.41
CA PRO A 229 -11.25 -10.94 -5.80
C PRO A 229 -12.76 -10.88 -6.10
N GLU A 230 -13.60 -11.44 -5.23
CA GLU A 230 -15.05 -11.49 -5.40
C GLU A 230 -15.79 -10.37 -4.62
N ARG A 231 -15.06 -9.55 -3.86
CA ARG A 231 -15.66 -8.50 -3.03
C ARG A 231 -15.00 -7.14 -3.27
N VAL A 232 -15.78 -6.08 -3.04
CA VAL A 232 -15.23 -4.74 -2.91
C VAL A 232 -14.45 -4.59 -1.61
N ILE A 233 -13.55 -3.61 -1.59
CA ILE A 233 -12.76 -3.18 -0.45
C ILE A 233 -13.26 -1.78 -0.08
N HIS A 234 -14.18 -1.68 0.86
CA HIS A 234 -14.76 -0.41 1.31
C HIS A 234 -13.73 0.57 1.87
N ALA A 235 -12.68 0.06 2.51
CA ALA A 235 -11.58 0.87 3.03
C ALA A 235 -10.68 1.45 1.92
N ALA A 236 -10.80 0.98 0.68
CA ALA A 236 -10.01 1.42 -0.47
C ALA A 236 -10.80 2.35 -1.41
N PRO A 237 -10.10 3.21 -2.17
CA PRO A 237 -10.73 3.98 -3.24
C PRO A 237 -11.38 3.08 -4.31
N ILE A 238 -12.36 3.63 -5.04
CA ILE A 238 -12.98 2.95 -6.19
C ILE A 238 -11.93 2.56 -7.23
N ARG A 239 -10.93 3.42 -7.46
CA ARG A 239 -9.79 3.10 -8.34
C ARG A 239 -9.09 1.81 -7.96
N ASP A 240 -8.72 1.66 -6.69
CA ASP A 240 -7.98 0.47 -6.22
C ASP A 240 -8.86 -0.77 -6.29
N ASN A 241 -10.18 -0.62 -6.09
CA ASN A 241 -11.15 -1.67 -6.30
C ASN A 241 -11.22 -2.14 -7.75
N LEU A 242 -11.21 -1.22 -8.71
CA LEU A 242 -11.27 -1.52 -10.15
C LEU A 242 -9.99 -2.17 -10.65
N LEU A 243 -8.82 -1.72 -10.16
CA LEU A 243 -7.53 -2.26 -10.56
C LEU A 243 -7.21 -3.60 -9.90
N PHE A 244 -7.63 -3.77 -8.64
CA PHE A 244 -7.33 -4.95 -7.81
C PHE A 244 -5.86 -5.40 -7.90
N GLY A 245 -4.96 -4.44 -7.76
CA GLY A 245 -3.52 -4.61 -7.86
C GLY A 245 -2.79 -3.30 -7.65
N ARG A 246 -1.45 -3.35 -7.68
CA ARG A 246 -0.60 -2.17 -7.56
C ARG A 246 -0.06 -1.75 -8.92
N VAL A 247 -0.02 -0.43 -9.14
CA VAL A 247 0.59 0.14 -10.34
C VAL A 247 2.10 -0.09 -10.28
N ALA A 248 2.65 -0.63 -11.37
CA ALA A 248 4.05 -0.98 -11.45
C ALA A 248 4.95 0.26 -11.41
N TYR A 249 5.85 0.28 -10.43
CA TYR A 249 6.96 1.22 -10.36
C TYR A 249 8.00 0.86 -11.43
N GLY A 250 8.60 1.88 -12.05
CA GLY A 250 9.67 1.71 -13.04
C GLY A 250 9.20 1.62 -14.49
N ILE A 251 7.88 1.56 -14.75
CA ILE A 251 7.33 1.77 -16.09
C ILE A 251 6.94 3.24 -16.26
N SER A 252 7.39 3.87 -17.35
CA SER A 252 7.10 5.27 -17.63
C SER A 252 5.60 5.49 -17.83
N ASN A 253 5.09 6.52 -17.16
CA ASN A 253 3.71 6.99 -17.25
C ASN A 253 2.65 5.93 -16.87
N SER A 254 2.98 4.94 -16.03
CA SER A 254 2.00 3.92 -15.60
C SER A 254 0.72 4.53 -15.05
N GLU A 255 0.83 5.53 -14.17
CA GLU A 255 -0.33 6.23 -13.58
C GLU A 255 -1.23 6.87 -14.66
N GLN A 256 -0.64 7.54 -15.64
CA GLN A 256 -1.37 8.21 -16.72
C GLN A 256 -2.04 7.20 -17.66
N LYS A 257 -1.32 6.12 -17.99
CA LYS A 257 -1.84 5.02 -18.81
C LYS A 257 -3.02 4.32 -18.14
N VAL A 258 -2.89 4.02 -16.85
CA VAL A 258 -3.96 3.43 -16.04
C VAL A 258 -5.17 4.35 -15.97
N ALA A 259 -4.97 5.65 -15.74
CA ALA A 259 -6.07 6.61 -15.71
C ALA A 259 -6.81 6.69 -17.06
N ALA A 260 -6.09 6.61 -18.19
CA ALA A 260 -6.70 6.57 -19.51
C ALA A 260 -7.57 5.33 -19.72
N VAL A 261 -7.07 4.15 -19.33
CA VAL A 261 -7.82 2.88 -19.44
C VAL A 261 -9.05 2.85 -18.53
N LEU A 262 -8.94 3.34 -17.29
CA LEU A 262 -10.09 3.41 -16.40
C LEU A 262 -11.20 4.29 -16.99
N LYS A 263 -10.83 5.43 -17.58
CA LYS A 263 -11.79 6.32 -18.24
C LYS A 263 -12.55 5.65 -19.38
N THR A 264 -11.93 4.76 -20.15
CA THR A 264 -12.61 4.04 -21.24
C THR A 264 -13.37 2.81 -20.76
N SER A 265 -12.99 2.23 -19.62
CA SER A 265 -13.55 0.95 -19.12
C SER A 265 -14.81 1.11 -18.26
N VAL A 266 -15.06 2.30 -17.71
CA VAL A 266 -16.13 2.57 -16.72
C VAL A 266 -17.10 3.65 -17.20
N THR A 267 -17.14 3.89 -18.51
CA THR A 267 -18.12 4.78 -19.16
C THR A 267 -19.09 3.94 -19.97
#